data_AF-A0A258YWB4-F1
#
_entry.id   AF-A0A258YWB4-F1
#
_cell.length_a   1.000
_cell.length_b   1.000
_cell.length_c   1.000
_cell.angle_alpha   90.00
_cell.angle_beta   90.00
_cell.angle_gamma   90.00
#
_symmetry.space_group_name_H-M   'P 1'
#
loop_
_entity.id
_entity.type
_entity.pdbx_description
1 polymer ?
#
loop_
_entity_poly.entity_id
_entity_poly.type
_entity_poly.pdbx_seq_one_letter_code
_entity_poly.pdbx_strand_id
1 'polypeptide(L)' 'TMPRGVLGLNSAQFKEYLRFIANRRCQQIGLDEMFPGVTNPFPWMAEMIDLKKEKNFFETRVTEYQTGGALSWD' A
#
# COMPACT_ATOMS: atom_id res chain seq x y z
N THR A 1 -10.85 -8.68 15.55
CA THR A 1 -11.01 -10.09 15.08
C THR A 1 -11.73 -10.05 13.75
N MET A 2 -11.31 -10.84 12.76
CA MET A 2 -11.96 -10.97 11.44
C MET A 2 -12.68 -12.34 11.38
N PRO A 3 -13.91 -12.48 11.93
CA PRO A 3 -14.54 -13.77 12.16
C PRO A 3 -14.97 -14.51 10.88
N ARG A 4 -15.12 -13.81 9.75
CA ARG A 4 -15.49 -14.42 8.46
C ARG A 4 -14.52 -14.09 7.30
N GLY A 5 -13.43 -13.38 7.59
CA GLY A 5 -12.57 -12.81 6.55
C GLY A 5 -13.34 -11.84 5.63
N VAL A 6 -12.62 -11.17 4.74
CA VAL A 6 -13.21 -10.56 3.54
C VAL A 6 -12.85 -11.48 2.37
N LEU A 7 -13.69 -11.60 1.35
CA LEU A 7 -13.38 -12.43 0.18
C LEU A 7 -12.02 -11.99 -0.41
N GLY A 8 -11.02 -12.88 -0.36
CA GLY A 8 -9.64 -12.58 -0.78
C GLY A 8 -8.68 -12.06 0.32
N LEU A 9 -9.16 -11.85 1.55
CA LEU A 9 -8.36 -11.44 2.71
C LEU A 9 -8.73 -12.28 3.93
N ASN A 10 -7.87 -13.25 4.25
CA ASN A 10 -8.00 -14.06 5.46
C ASN A 10 -7.07 -13.56 6.58
N SER A 11 -7.42 -13.84 7.83
CA SER A 11 -6.67 -13.35 9.01
C SER A 11 -5.26 -13.94 9.12
N ALA A 12 -5.05 -15.17 8.62
CA ALA A 12 -3.75 -15.83 8.64
C ALA A 12 -2.76 -15.16 7.68
N GLN A 13 -3.16 -14.92 6.44
CA GLN A 13 -2.40 -14.19 5.42
C GLN A 13 -2.13 -12.76 5.87
N PHE A 14 -3.07 -12.10 6.53
CA PHE A 14 -2.82 -10.74 7.05
C PHE A 14 -1.74 -10.74 8.15
N LYS A 15 -1.71 -11.78 8.98
CA LYS A 15 -0.67 -11.96 10.00
C LYS A 15 0.71 -12.22 9.37
N GLU A 16 0.77 -13.00 8.30
CA GLU A 16 2.00 -13.21 7.52
C GLU A 16 2.46 -11.91 6.85
N TYR A 17 1.54 -11.14 6.26
CA TYR A 17 1.85 -9.84 5.67
C TYR A 17 2.41 -8.84 6.71
N LEU A 18 1.85 -8.80 7.92
CA LEU A 18 2.39 -7.97 9.01
C LEU A 18 3.82 -8.36 9.38
N ARG A 19 4.12 -9.66 9.44
CA ARG A 19 5.48 -10.17 9.69
C ARG A 19 6.44 -9.81 8.56
N PHE A 20 5.98 -9.91 7.31
CA PHE A 20 6.75 -9.49 6.14
C PHE A 20 7.13 -8.00 6.21
N ILE A 21 6.17 -7.11 6.53
CA ILE A 21 6.44 -5.68 6.71
C ILE A 21 7.41 -5.45 7.89
N ALA A 22 7.23 -6.16 8.99
CA ALA A 22 8.10 -6.03 10.16
C ALA A 22 9.57 -6.34 9.80
N ASN A 23 9.82 -7.45 9.10
CA ASN A 23 11.16 -7.79 8.61
C ASN A 23 11.74 -6.72 7.69
N ARG A 24 10.94 -6.23 6.72
CA ARG A 24 11.38 -5.16 5.80
C ARG A 24 11.80 -3.90 6.57
N ARG A 25 11.05 -3.53 7.62
CA ARG A 25 11.40 -2.38 8.48
C ARG A 25 12.65 -2.66 9.32
N CYS A 26 12.80 -3.85 9.88
CA CYS A 26 14.02 -4.26 10.60
C CYS A 26 15.25 -4.13 9.71
N GLN A 27 15.20 -4.67 8.49
CA GLN A 27 16.30 -4.56 7.52
C GLN A 27 16.63 -3.09 7.17
N GLN A 28 15.61 -2.23 7.03
CA GLN A 28 15.81 -0.80 6.74
C GLN A 28 16.59 -0.06 7.82
N ILE A 29 16.51 -0.52 9.08
CA ILE A 29 17.25 0.07 10.21
C ILE A 29 18.49 -0.77 10.60
N GLY A 30 18.90 -1.71 9.76
CA GLY A 30 20.09 -2.54 9.98
C GLY A 30 19.93 -3.63 11.04
N LEU A 31 18.70 -3.99 11.41
CA LEU A 31 18.41 -5.12 12.28
C LEU A 31 18.16 -6.39 11.47
N ASP A 32 18.49 -7.53 12.07
CA ASP A 32 18.17 -8.84 11.51
C ASP A 32 16.66 -9.08 11.42
N GLU A 33 16.27 -10.00 10.55
CA GLU A 33 14.87 -10.40 10.39
C GLU A 33 14.33 -11.03 11.67
N MET A 34 13.22 -10.47 12.19
CA MET A 34 12.57 -10.98 13.39
C MET A 34 11.76 -12.26 13.12
N PHE A 35 11.31 -12.46 11.87
CA PHE A 35 10.48 -13.60 11.46
C PHE A 35 11.07 -14.29 10.22
N PRO A 36 12.01 -15.24 10.36
CA PRO A 36 12.66 -15.87 9.22
C PRO A 36 11.68 -16.65 8.34
N GLY A 37 11.90 -16.62 7.02
CA GLY A 37 11.14 -17.40 6.03
C GLY A 37 9.76 -16.85 5.67
N VAL A 38 9.43 -15.64 6.11
CA VAL A 38 8.15 -15.00 5.78
C VAL A 38 8.22 -14.33 4.41
N THR A 39 7.30 -14.70 3.52
CA THR A 39 7.14 -14.10 2.18
C THR A 39 5.92 -13.19 2.14
N ASN A 40 5.85 -12.27 1.17
CA ASN A 40 4.67 -11.42 0.97
C ASN A 40 3.48 -12.24 0.43
N PRO A 41 2.37 -12.43 1.19
CA PRO A 41 1.21 -13.18 0.72
C PRO A 41 0.32 -12.40 -0.25
N PHE A 42 0.57 -11.10 -0.44
CA PHE A 42 -0.24 -10.20 -1.28
C PHE A 42 0.64 -9.41 -2.27
N PRO A 43 1.24 -10.07 -3.27
CA PRO A 43 2.07 -9.38 -4.27
C PRO A 43 1.28 -8.31 -5.06
N TRP A 44 -0.01 -8.53 -5.29
CA TRP A 44 -0.91 -7.59 -5.97
C TRP A 44 -1.20 -6.30 -5.18
N MET A 45 -0.98 -6.28 -3.85
CA MET A 45 -1.14 -5.06 -3.06
C MET A 45 0.02 -4.08 -3.24
N ALA A 46 1.22 -4.55 -3.63
CA ALA A 46 2.36 -3.68 -3.85
C ALA A 46 2.04 -2.62 -4.92
N GLU A 47 1.33 -3.02 -5.97
CA GLU A 47 0.92 -2.12 -7.06
C GLU A 47 -0.06 -1.04 -6.58
N MET A 48 -0.96 -1.32 -5.63
CA MET A 48 -1.89 -0.32 -5.10
C MET A 48 -1.29 0.59 -4.03
N ILE A 49 -0.34 0.07 -3.23
CA ILE A 49 0.27 0.82 -2.12
C ILE A 49 1.44 1.68 -2.62
N ASP A 50 2.29 1.18 -3.52
CA ASP A 50 3.42 1.95 -4.07
C ASP A 50 2.97 3.01 -5.10
N LEU A 51 1.81 2.87 -5.75
CA LEU A 51 1.29 3.89 -6.69
C LEU A 51 0.73 5.13 -6.00
N LYS A 52 0.31 5.04 -4.74
CA LYS A 52 -0.25 6.19 -4.02
C LYS A 52 0.89 7.07 -3.52
N LYS A 53 1.55 7.76 -4.45
CA LYS A 53 2.13 9.07 -4.18
C LYS A 53 0.97 10.01 -3.88
N GLU A 54 0.41 9.94 -2.67
CA GLU A 54 -0.34 11.06 -2.13
C GLU A 54 0.68 12.20 -2.01
N LYS A 55 0.81 12.99 -3.09
CA LYS A 55 1.51 14.27 -3.04
C LYS A 55 0.88 15.00 -1.87
N ASN A 56 1.71 15.38 -0.89
CA ASN A 56 1.24 16.17 0.22
C ASN A 56 0.53 17.40 -0.36
N PHE A 57 -0.65 17.71 0.17
CA PHE A 57 -1.47 18.84 -0.27
C PHE A 57 -0.67 20.16 -0.30
N PHE A 58 0.39 20.26 0.51
CA PHE A 58 1.30 21.41 0.62
C PHE A 58 2.45 21.43 -0.41
N GLU A 59 2.71 20.33 -1.12
CA GLU A 59 3.79 20.23 -2.11
C GLU A 59 3.32 20.38 -3.56
N THR A 60 2.00 20.42 -3.79
CA THR A 60 1.43 20.59 -5.13
C THR A 60 1.22 22.08 -5.39
N ARG A 61 2.07 22.72 -6.21
CA ARG A 61 1.77 24.06 -6.73
C ARG A 61 0.43 23.99 -7.49
N VAL A 62 -0.48 24.90 -7.15
CA VAL A 62 -1.81 25.07 -7.77
C VAL A 62 -1.62 25.40 -9.26
N THR A 63 -1.53 24.36 -10.09
CA THR A 63 -1.47 24.50 -11.56
C THR A 63 -2.33 23.47 -12.28
N GLU A 64 -3.21 22.76 -11.57
CA GLU A 64 -4.18 21.84 -12.17
C GLU A 64 -5.62 22.29 -11.84
N TYR A 65 -6.02 23.44 -12.38
CA TYR A 65 -7.43 23.83 -12.57
C TYR A 65 -7.71 24.25 -14.02
N GLN A 66 -6.99 23.69 -14.99
CA GLN A 66 -7.18 23.98 -16.41
C GLN A 66 -7.18 22.70 -17.25
N THR A 67 -7.98 21.69 -16.85
CA THR A 67 -8.43 20.62 -17.78
C THR A 67 -9.63 19.89 -17.20
N GLY A 68 -10.75 20.60 -17.04
CA GLY A 68 -12.01 20.01 -16.59
C GLY A 68 -13.25 20.75 -17.08
N GLY A 69 -13.14 21.52 -18.17
CA GLY A 69 -14.21 22.41 -18.61
C GLY A 69 -14.12 22.76 -20.09
N ALA A 70 -14.16 21.75 -20.95
CA ALA A 70 -14.48 21.93 -22.37
C ALA A 70 -15.20 20.66 -22.88
N LEU A 71 -16.35 20.34 -22.27
CA LEU A 71 -17.35 19.52 -22.94
C LEU A 71 -18.19 20.47 -23.79
N SER A 72 -17.88 20.58 -25.09
CA SER A 72 -18.79 21.16 -26.06
C SER A 72 -19.90 20.15 -26.33
N TRP A 73 -21.13 20.53 -26.03
CA TRP A 73 -22.31 19.80 -26.48
C TRP A 73 -22.78 20.48 -27.76
N ASP A 74 -22.38 19.92 -28.89
CA ASP A 74 -23.04 20.06 -30.19
C ASP A 74 -23.33 18.64 -30.71
#